data_AF-A0A8S1LAT9-F1
#
_entry.id   AF-A0A8S1LAT9-F1
#
_cell.length_a   1.000
_cell.length_b   1.000
_cell.length_c   1.000
_cell.angle_alpha   90.00
_cell.angle_beta   90.00
_cell.angle_gamma   90.00
#
_symmetry.space_group_name_H-M   'P 1'
#
loop_
_entity.id
_entity.type
_entity.pdbx_description
1 polymer ?
#
loop_
_entity_poly.entity_id
_entity_poly.type
_entity_poly.pdbx_seq_one_letter_code
_entity_poly.pdbx_strand_id
1 'polypeptide(L)'
;MASIEQFSKAENLQQMHQNDSLTPSHQSDSSDSSFDFAQELNQKPSFKRSPEEEKELLYKYKGKHGLKYAKISNQQRQNLIKQVTSTGCTIKNAAKDLNINFSTAKAIMQIYRKEGRIQKKIKREIKIENKKNQKTKQEILNLTTSDKPNYGEQRQKDIIAVQDILQTNLYQQAEETYRRQALLIQQLNTQNQLLSGRVQQLQQEKQQLNQNYSYLSYQCNQLQQRITILKSNSQMQQIMPSYYQPYPQL
;
A
#
# COMPACT_ATOMS: atom_id res chain seq x y z
N MET A 1 -21.40 -17.58 38.56
CA MET A 1 -20.88 -16.26 38.93
C MET A 1 -19.52 -16.49 39.59
N ALA A 2 -18.44 -16.14 38.91
CA ALA A 2 -17.08 -16.25 39.45
C ALA A 2 -16.31 -15.01 39.00
N SER A 3 -16.00 -14.15 39.96
CA SER A 3 -15.14 -12.98 39.84
C SER A 3 -13.68 -13.43 39.86
N ILE A 4 -12.88 -12.99 38.88
CA ILE A 4 -11.42 -13.02 38.99
C ILE A 4 -10.89 -11.64 38.58
N GLU A 5 -10.02 -11.16 39.44
CA GLU A 5 -9.57 -9.79 39.65
C GLU A 5 -8.64 -9.26 38.57
N GLN A 6 -8.62 -7.93 38.54
CA GLN A 6 -7.75 -7.07 37.76
C GLN A 6 -6.30 -7.17 38.28
N PHE A 7 -5.32 -7.23 37.36
CA PHE A 7 -3.96 -6.78 37.63
C PHE A 7 -3.52 -5.77 36.57
N SER A 8 -3.50 -4.52 37.00
CA SER A 8 -2.78 -3.41 36.39
C SER A 8 -1.29 -3.57 36.70
N LYS A 9 -0.43 -3.47 35.69
CA LYS A 9 0.97 -3.04 35.91
C LYS A 9 1.47 -2.29 34.68
N ALA A 10 1.54 -0.98 34.86
CA ALA A 10 2.28 -0.07 34.01
C ALA A 10 3.76 -0.20 34.35
N GLU A 11 4.61 -0.35 33.33
CA GLU A 11 6.04 -0.07 33.46
C GLU A 11 6.50 0.79 32.30
N ASN A 12 7.26 1.80 32.72
CA ASN A 12 7.73 2.97 32.03
C ASN A 12 9.20 2.70 31.67
N LEU A 13 9.62 2.92 30.43
CA LEU A 13 11.04 2.88 30.08
C LEU A 13 11.35 3.88 28.94
N GLN A 14 11.68 5.09 29.39
CA GLN A 14 12.53 6.05 28.72
C GLN A 14 13.98 5.51 28.68
N GLN A 15 14.58 5.45 27.50
CA GLN A 15 16.03 5.48 27.23
C GLN A 15 16.15 5.91 25.75
N MET A 16 16.47 7.16 25.38
CA MET A 16 17.76 7.87 25.51
C MET A 16 18.95 7.01 25.10
N HIS A 17 19.23 6.96 23.79
CA HIS A 17 20.58 6.77 23.27
C HIS A 17 20.83 7.69 22.06
N GLN A 18 21.72 8.65 22.29
CA GLN A 18 22.49 9.38 21.28
C GLN A 18 23.39 8.40 20.54
N ASN A 19 23.60 8.63 19.24
CA ASN A 19 24.76 8.11 18.54
C ASN A 19 25.13 9.10 17.42
N ASP A 20 26.17 9.87 17.72
CA ASP A 20 26.98 10.60 16.76
C ASP A 20 27.67 9.63 15.81
N SER A 21 27.61 9.91 14.51
CA SER A 21 28.50 9.29 13.52
C SER A 21 29.03 10.35 12.58
N LEU A 22 30.24 10.80 12.92
CA LEU A 22 31.14 11.56 12.05
C LEU A 22 31.47 10.70 10.81
N THR A 23 31.27 11.26 9.62
CA THR A 23 31.81 10.70 8.37
C THR A 23 32.77 11.72 7.74
N PRO A 24 33.89 11.28 7.14
CA PRO A 24 34.96 12.16 6.70
C PRO A 24 34.63 12.79 5.34
N SER A 25 34.85 14.10 5.23
CA SER A 25 34.77 14.85 3.98
C SER A 25 35.98 14.53 3.09
N HIS A 26 35.77 13.74 2.04
CA HIS A 26 36.74 13.65 0.94
C HIS A 26 36.49 14.79 -0.04
N GLN A 27 37.47 15.69 -0.14
CA GLN A 27 37.62 16.63 -1.25
C GLN A 27 37.97 15.83 -2.51
N SER A 28 37.29 16.11 -3.61
CA SER A 28 37.66 15.64 -4.94
C SER A 28 37.28 16.73 -5.94
N ASP A 29 38.30 17.53 -6.28
CA ASP A 29 38.33 18.34 -7.49
C ASP A 29 38.14 17.42 -8.71
N SER A 30 37.09 17.69 -9.49
CA SER A 30 37.05 17.25 -10.88
C SER A 30 36.39 18.31 -11.75
N SER A 31 37.26 19.17 -12.27
CA SER A 31 37.26 19.73 -13.62
C SER A 31 35.94 19.77 -14.39
N ASP A 32 35.37 20.97 -14.38
CA ASP A 32 34.91 21.76 -15.52
C ASP A 32 34.85 21.07 -16.91
N SER A 33 33.61 20.90 -17.38
CA SER A 33 33.23 20.80 -18.79
C SER A 33 31.69 20.94 -18.88
N SER A 34 31.17 22.03 -18.32
CA SER A 34 29.74 22.37 -18.48
C SER A 34 29.52 23.03 -19.85
N PHE A 35 29.43 22.18 -20.88
CA PHE A 35 29.01 22.60 -22.22
C PHE A 35 27.52 23.02 -22.15
N ASP A 36 27.29 24.33 -22.05
CA ASP A 36 25.98 24.96 -21.88
C ASP A 36 25.18 24.95 -23.20
N PHE A 37 24.60 23.78 -23.52
CA PHE A 37 23.82 23.55 -24.74
C PHE A 37 22.38 24.10 -24.67
N ALA A 38 21.99 24.70 -23.53
CA ALA A 38 20.62 25.15 -23.29
C ALA A 38 20.26 26.45 -24.03
N GLN A 39 21.23 27.15 -24.63
CA GLN A 39 20.99 28.42 -25.33
C GLN A 39 20.60 28.27 -26.81
N GLU A 40 20.81 27.12 -27.44
CA GLU A 40 20.60 27.01 -28.90
C GLU A 40 19.18 26.59 -29.33
N LEU A 41 18.32 26.17 -28.39
CA LEU A 41 16.95 25.73 -28.67
C LEU A 41 15.89 26.83 -28.66
N ASN A 42 16.24 28.05 -28.28
CA ASN A 42 15.29 29.17 -28.15
C ASN A 42 15.37 30.21 -29.30
N GLN A 43 16.18 29.99 -30.34
CA GLN A 43 16.38 30.99 -31.42
C GLN A 43 15.88 30.58 -32.81
N LYS A 44 14.94 29.62 -32.94
CA LYS A 44 14.27 29.39 -34.25
C LYS A 44 12.75 29.30 -34.12
N PRO A 45 11.99 30.16 -34.83
CA PRO A 45 10.53 30.14 -34.81
C PRO A 45 10.00 28.83 -35.40
N SER A 46 8.96 28.31 -34.77
CA SER A 46 8.21 27.12 -35.14
C SER A 46 7.47 27.31 -36.47
N PHE A 47 8.19 27.22 -37.59
CA PHE A 47 7.58 27.10 -38.92
C PHE A 47 7.76 25.66 -39.43
N LYS A 48 6.62 24.95 -39.49
CA LYS A 48 6.29 23.76 -40.31
C LYS A 48 7.45 22.77 -40.57
N ARG A 49 7.71 21.87 -39.61
CA ARG A 49 8.41 20.61 -39.90
C ARG A 49 7.43 19.60 -40.51
N SER A 50 7.87 18.90 -41.54
CA SER A 50 7.16 17.76 -42.15
C SER A 50 7.12 16.57 -41.18
N PRO A 51 6.04 15.75 -41.16
CA PRO A 51 5.98 14.52 -40.37
C PRO A 51 7.11 13.51 -40.70
N GLU A 52 7.65 13.57 -41.92
CA GLU A 52 8.78 12.74 -42.37
C GLU A 52 10.08 13.15 -41.66
N GLU A 53 10.38 14.45 -41.59
CA GLU A 53 11.61 14.97 -40.96
C GLU A 53 11.61 14.75 -39.44
N GLU A 54 10.43 14.76 -38.80
CA GLU A 54 10.32 14.47 -37.36
C GLU A 54 10.64 13.00 -37.05
N LYS A 55 10.25 12.06 -37.93
CA LYS A 55 10.63 10.64 -37.82
C LYS A 55 12.12 10.41 -38.08
N GLU A 56 12.70 11.12 -39.03
CA GLU A 56 14.11 11.00 -39.38
C GLU A 56 15.02 11.54 -38.26
N LEU A 57 14.63 12.67 -37.64
CA LEU A 57 15.27 13.16 -36.41
C LEU A 57 15.13 12.17 -35.26
N LEU A 58 14.00 11.48 -35.11
CA LEU A 58 13.81 10.45 -34.09
C LEU A 58 14.77 9.25 -34.29
N TYR A 59 15.04 8.88 -35.53
CA TYR A 59 15.97 7.79 -35.87
C TYR A 59 17.43 8.20 -35.69
N LYS A 60 17.80 9.43 -36.04
CA LYS A 60 19.17 9.96 -35.95
C LYS A 60 19.63 10.20 -34.50
N TYR A 61 18.70 10.40 -33.55
CA TYR A 61 19.00 10.60 -32.12
C TYR A 61 18.96 9.31 -31.26
N LYS A 62 18.85 8.12 -31.86
CA LYS A 62 19.11 6.85 -31.16
C LYS A 62 20.63 6.62 -31.01
N GLY A 63 21.26 7.40 -30.13
CA GLY A 63 22.61 7.09 -29.64
C GLY A 63 22.65 5.70 -28.99
N LYS A 64 23.81 5.04 -29.05
CA LYS A 64 24.07 3.66 -28.61
C LYS A 64 23.71 3.32 -27.14
N HIS A 65 23.30 4.28 -26.31
CA HIS A 65 22.72 4.05 -24.97
C HIS A 65 21.48 4.92 -24.65
N GLY A 66 20.83 5.49 -25.67
CA GLY A 66 19.74 6.46 -25.52
C GLY A 66 18.32 5.87 -25.43
N LEU A 67 18.09 4.79 -24.68
CA LEU A 67 16.70 4.43 -24.32
C LEU A 67 16.18 5.47 -23.32
N LYS A 68 15.54 6.53 -23.82
CA LYS A 68 14.71 7.42 -23.00
C LYS A 68 13.75 6.54 -22.20
N TYR A 69 13.86 6.56 -20.87
CA TYR A 69 12.99 5.79 -20.00
C TYR A 69 11.52 6.05 -20.38
N ALA A 70 10.80 4.99 -20.75
CA ALA A 70 9.39 5.08 -21.03
C ALA A 70 8.69 5.67 -19.80
N LYS A 71 7.96 6.78 -19.99
CA LYS A 71 7.19 7.41 -18.92
C LYS A 71 6.01 6.50 -18.58
N ILE A 72 6.16 5.73 -17.50
CA ILE A 72 5.10 4.88 -16.96
C ILE A 72 3.97 5.71 -16.34
N SER A 73 2.72 5.32 -16.61
CA SER A 73 1.54 5.88 -15.96
C SER A 73 1.31 5.26 -14.57
N ASN A 74 0.53 5.93 -13.72
CA ASN A 74 0.12 5.37 -12.42
C ASN A 74 -0.71 4.08 -12.57
N GLN A 75 -1.53 4.01 -13.62
CA GLN A 75 -2.35 2.84 -13.91
C GLN A 75 -1.48 1.63 -14.31
N GLN A 76 -0.48 1.83 -15.16
CA GLN A 76 0.50 0.79 -15.50
C GLN A 76 1.24 0.27 -14.28
N ARG A 77 1.61 1.17 -13.36
CA ARG A 77 2.25 0.84 -12.09
C ARG A 77 1.36 -0.02 -11.20
N GLN A 78 0.08 0.33 -11.09
CA GLN A 78 -0.92 -0.43 -10.34
C GLN A 78 -1.14 -1.82 -10.95
N ASN A 79 -1.31 -1.89 -12.26
CA ASN A 79 -1.53 -3.14 -12.98
C ASN A 79 -0.32 -4.09 -12.83
N LEU A 80 0.91 -3.56 -12.91
CA LEU A 80 2.13 -4.33 -12.69
C LEU A 80 2.16 -4.93 -11.28
N ILE A 81 1.89 -4.11 -10.26
CA ILE A 81 1.89 -4.58 -8.87
C ILE A 81 0.82 -5.66 -8.69
N LYS A 82 -0.40 -5.41 -9.17
CA LYS A 82 -1.52 -6.35 -9.06
C LYS A 82 -1.23 -7.68 -9.75
N GLN A 83 -0.66 -7.67 -10.96
CA GLN A 83 -0.29 -8.90 -11.66
C GLN A 83 0.73 -9.72 -10.88
N VAL A 84 1.80 -9.08 -10.40
CA VAL A 84 2.89 -9.77 -9.69
C VAL A 84 2.43 -10.29 -8.31
N THR A 85 1.57 -9.56 -7.60
CA THR A 85 1.15 -9.95 -6.25
C THR A 85 -0.08 -10.84 -6.22
N SER A 86 -1.09 -10.59 -7.07
CA SER A 86 -2.35 -11.35 -7.06
C SER A 86 -2.29 -12.58 -7.95
N THR A 87 -1.66 -12.49 -9.11
CA THR A 87 -1.57 -13.61 -10.07
C THR A 87 -0.30 -14.45 -9.88
N GLY A 88 0.66 -13.95 -9.09
CA GLY A 88 1.94 -14.64 -8.83
C GLY A 88 2.86 -14.72 -10.05
N CYS A 89 2.61 -13.92 -11.10
CA CYS A 89 3.43 -13.94 -12.30
C CYS A 89 4.78 -13.26 -12.06
N THR A 90 5.80 -13.70 -12.80
CA THR A 90 7.15 -13.12 -12.66
C THR A 90 7.17 -11.67 -13.12
N ILE A 91 8.02 -10.85 -12.50
CA ILE A 91 8.21 -9.44 -12.87
C ILE A 91 8.56 -9.30 -14.36
N LYS A 92 9.30 -10.28 -14.92
CA LYS A 92 9.69 -10.30 -16.33
C LYS A 92 8.50 -10.47 -17.27
N ASN A 93 7.54 -11.34 -16.91
CA ASN A 93 6.36 -11.59 -17.72
C ASN A 93 5.40 -10.41 -17.63
N ALA A 94 5.09 -9.94 -16.42
CA ALA A 94 4.23 -8.77 -16.22
C ALA A 94 4.77 -7.49 -16.90
N ALA A 95 6.10 -7.32 -16.94
CA ALA A 95 6.74 -6.21 -17.64
C ALA A 95 6.55 -6.28 -19.16
N LYS A 96 6.64 -7.48 -19.75
CA LYS A 96 6.39 -7.69 -21.18
C LYS A 96 4.93 -7.39 -21.53
N ASP A 97 4.00 -7.92 -20.75
CA ASP A 97 2.55 -7.78 -21.00
C ASP A 97 2.11 -6.30 -20.95
N LEU A 98 2.72 -5.52 -20.05
CA LEU A 98 2.42 -4.09 -19.87
C LEU A 98 3.29 -3.17 -20.73
N ASN A 99 4.17 -3.73 -21.57
CA ASN A 99 5.15 -2.99 -22.38
C ASN A 99 6.02 -2.01 -21.55
N ILE A 100 6.50 -2.48 -20.39
CA ILE A 100 7.37 -1.72 -19.48
C ILE A 100 8.77 -2.31 -19.51
N ASN A 101 9.80 -1.46 -19.51
CA ASN A 101 11.18 -1.92 -19.38
C ASN A 101 11.38 -2.72 -18.08
N PHE A 102 12.08 -3.85 -18.18
CA PHE A 102 12.30 -4.74 -17.04
C PHE A 102 12.99 -4.04 -15.85
N SER A 103 13.97 -3.16 -16.11
CA SER A 103 14.63 -2.36 -15.08
C SER A 103 13.65 -1.45 -14.34
N THR A 104 12.73 -0.81 -15.05
CA THR A 104 11.67 0.02 -14.48
C THR A 104 10.70 -0.80 -13.64
N ALA A 105 10.27 -1.96 -14.15
CA ALA A 105 9.39 -2.87 -13.40
C ALA A 105 10.06 -3.36 -12.10
N LYS A 106 11.34 -3.71 -12.16
CA LYS A 106 12.14 -4.11 -10.98
C LYS A 106 12.19 -2.98 -9.93
N ALA A 107 12.43 -1.74 -10.36
CA ALA A 107 12.45 -0.58 -9.46
C ALA A 107 11.07 -0.32 -8.83
N ILE A 108 9.97 -0.43 -9.58
CA ILE A 108 8.61 -0.31 -9.05
C ILE A 108 8.36 -1.36 -7.97
N MET A 109 8.66 -2.62 -8.24
CA MET A 109 8.44 -3.72 -7.31
C MET A 109 9.32 -3.62 -6.07
N GLN A 110 10.55 -3.14 -6.21
CA GLN A 110 11.44 -2.89 -5.07
C GLN A 110 10.87 -1.82 -4.14
N ILE A 111 10.40 -0.70 -4.70
CA ILE A 111 9.73 0.35 -3.92
C ILE A 111 8.47 -0.20 -3.25
N TYR A 112 7.66 -0.97 -3.98
CA TYR A 112 6.44 -1.56 -3.42
C TYR A 112 6.74 -2.53 -2.26
N ARG A 113 7.77 -3.39 -2.38
CA ARG A 113 8.17 -4.31 -1.31
C ARG A 113 8.72 -3.59 -0.07
N LYS A 114 9.41 -2.46 -0.26
CA LYS A 114 10.00 -1.68 0.85
C LYS A 114 8.99 -0.74 1.52
N GLU A 115 8.21 -0.02 0.73
CA GLU A 115 7.36 1.09 1.20
C GLU A 115 5.86 0.76 1.17
N GLY A 116 5.43 -0.33 0.53
CA GLY A 116 4.02 -0.62 0.24
C GLY A 116 3.39 0.32 -0.80
N ARG A 117 4.19 1.18 -1.46
CA ARG A 117 3.69 2.31 -2.23
C ARG A 117 3.24 1.93 -3.64
N ILE A 118 1.93 2.04 -3.86
CA ILE A 118 1.28 1.71 -5.14
C ILE A 118 1.37 2.89 -6.14
N GLN A 119 1.12 4.12 -5.71
CA GLN A 119 1.06 5.30 -6.59
C GLN A 119 2.39 6.08 -6.70
N LYS A 120 2.55 6.86 -7.77
CA LYS A 120 3.68 7.80 -7.91
C LYS A 120 3.53 8.94 -6.89
N LYS A 121 4.66 9.32 -6.25
CA LYS A 121 4.71 10.44 -5.29
C LYS A 121 4.45 11.75 -6.04
N ILE A 122 3.28 12.35 -5.84
CA ILE A 122 2.92 13.64 -6.44
C ILE A 122 3.68 14.73 -5.65
N LYS A 123 4.76 15.27 -6.23
CA LYS A 123 5.54 16.36 -5.60
C LYS A 123 5.00 17.78 -5.91
N ARG A 124 3.85 17.92 -6.57
CA ARG A 124 3.44 19.22 -7.18
C ARG A 124 2.27 19.98 -6.55
N GLU A 125 1.46 19.38 -5.68
CA GLU A 125 0.28 20.11 -5.16
C GLU A 125 0.61 21.07 -4.00
N ILE A 126 1.63 20.77 -3.19
CA ILE A 126 2.06 21.65 -2.09
C ILE A 126 2.57 23.03 -2.59
N LYS A 127 3.04 23.14 -3.85
CA LYS A 127 3.50 24.42 -4.42
C LYS A 127 2.42 25.21 -5.16
N ILE A 128 1.30 24.59 -5.56
CA ILE A 128 0.25 25.26 -6.34
C ILE A 128 -0.78 25.92 -5.41
N GLU A 129 -1.18 25.28 -4.30
CA GLU A 129 -2.04 25.91 -3.29
C GLU A 129 -1.35 27.11 -2.62
N ASN A 130 -0.05 27.00 -2.31
CA ASN A 130 0.70 28.11 -1.73
C ASN A 130 0.87 29.31 -2.69
N LYS A 131 0.86 29.11 -4.01
CA LYS A 131 0.92 30.21 -5.00
C LYS A 131 -0.42 30.91 -5.20
N LYS A 132 -1.55 30.21 -5.05
CA LYS A 132 -2.88 30.84 -5.12
C LYS A 132 -3.12 31.75 -3.90
N ASN A 133 -2.73 31.30 -2.70
CA ASN A 133 -2.85 32.11 -1.48
C ASN A 133 -1.90 33.32 -1.45
N GLN A 134 -0.74 33.26 -2.13
CA GLN A 134 0.17 34.40 -2.22
C GLN A 134 -0.31 35.49 -3.20
N LYS A 135 -0.98 35.13 -4.30
CA LYS A 135 -1.55 36.12 -5.24
C LYS A 135 -2.66 36.94 -4.58
N THR A 136 -3.55 36.30 -3.82
CA THR A 136 -4.62 36.99 -3.09
C THR A 136 -4.06 37.92 -2.00
N LYS A 137 -2.98 37.53 -1.31
CA LYS A 137 -2.31 38.39 -0.31
C LYS A 137 -1.63 39.62 -0.91
N GLN A 138 -1.07 39.51 -2.12
CA GLN A 138 -0.41 40.64 -2.79
C GLN A 138 -1.42 41.61 -3.41
N GLU A 139 -2.56 41.13 -3.91
CA GLU A 139 -3.63 42.02 -4.39
C GLU A 139 -4.25 42.85 -3.25
N ILE A 140 -4.44 42.26 -2.06
CA ILE A 140 -4.96 42.99 -0.89
C ILE A 140 -3.97 44.07 -0.39
N LEU A 141 -2.67 43.84 -0.49
CA LEU A 141 -1.64 44.80 -0.06
C LEU A 141 -1.44 45.98 -1.04
N ASN A 142 -1.77 45.79 -2.31
CA ASN A 142 -1.64 46.84 -3.33
C ASN A 142 -2.82 47.83 -3.35
N LEU A 143 -3.94 47.52 -2.68
CA LEU A 143 -5.07 48.46 -2.51
C LEU A 143 -4.87 49.46 -1.35
N THR A 144 -3.91 49.23 -0.46
CA THR A 144 -3.70 50.05 0.75
C THR A 144 -2.61 51.12 0.63
N THR A 145 -1.91 51.22 -0.49
CA THR A 145 -0.77 52.16 -0.69
C THR A 145 -1.03 53.27 -1.72
N SER A 146 -2.27 53.47 -2.16
CA SER A 146 -2.64 54.62 -3.00
C SER A 146 -3.11 55.80 -2.15
N ASP A 147 -2.20 56.75 -1.92
CA ASP A 147 -2.42 58.06 -1.30
C ASP A 147 -3.55 58.85 -1.98
N LYS A 148 -4.74 58.86 -1.36
CA LYS A 148 -5.73 59.96 -1.44
C LYS A 148 -6.50 60.06 -0.11
N PRO A 149 -6.67 61.26 0.47
CA PRO A 149 -7.36 61.44 1.73
C PRO A 149 -8.88 61.48 1.55
N ASN A 150 -9.59 61.10 2.63
CA ASN A 150 -11.02 61.35 2.88
C ASN A 150 -12.05 60.29 2.41
N TYR A 151 -11.97 59.07 2.95
CA TYR A 151 -13.11 58.13 3.14
C TYR A 151 -12.75 57.15 4.29
N GLY A 152 -12.75 57.64 5.53
CA GLY A 152 -12.20 56.94 6.70
C GLY A 152 -13.07 55.84 7.31
N GLU A 153 -14.40 55.98 7.29
CA GLU A 153 -15.30 55.04 8.00
C GLU A 153 -15.73 53.82 7.16
N GLN A 154 -15.76 53.95 5.83
CA GLN A 154 -16.27 52.87 4.97
C GLN A 154 -15.22 51.77 4.78
N ARG A 155 -13.94 52.13 4.67
CA ARG A 155 -12.84 51.14 4.58
C ARG A 155 -12.67 50.29 5.84
N GLN A 156 -12.96 50.81 7.03
CA GLN A 156 -12.85 50.02 8.27
C GLN A 156 -13.95 48.95 8.37
N LYS A 157 -15.19 49.26 7.93
CA LYS A 157 -16.28 48.28 7.88
C LYS A 157 -16.00 47.15 6.89
N ASP A 158 -15.40 47.48 5.74
CA ASP A 158 -15.01 46.48 4.74
C ASP A 158 -13.91 45.54 5.26
N ILE A 159 -12.92 46.05 6.02
CA ILE A 159 -11.86 45.23 6.61
C ILE A 159 -12.40 44.26 7.66
N ILE A 160 -13.33 44.73 8.52
CA ILE A 160 -13.97 43.90 9.54
C ILE A 160 -14.82 42.80 8.88
N ALA A 161 -15.61 43.15 7.85
CA ALA A 161 -16.43 42.18 7.12
C ALA A 161 -15.57 41.10 6.43
N VAL A 162 -14.43 41.48 5.84
CA VAL A 162 -13.50 40.51 5.23
C VAL A 162 -12.87 39.59 6.29
N GLN A 163 -12.57 40.11 7.48
CA GLN A 163 -12.03 39.32 8.59
C GLN A 163 -13.04 38.30 9.11
N ASP A 164 -14.31 38.71 9.29
CA ASP A 164 -15.39 37.83 9.72
C ASP A 164 -15.68 36.72 8.70
N ILE A 165 -15.64 37.04 7.40
CA ILE A 165 -15.78 36.05 6.32
C ILE A 165 -14.64 35.04 6.36
N LEU A 166 -13.40 35.48 6.61
CA LEU A 166 -12.25 34.60 6.66
C LEU A 166 -12.30 33.65 7.86
N GLN A 167 -12.71 34.16 9.01
CA GLN A 167 -12.93 33.35 10.22
C GLN A 167 -14.07 32.34 10.03
N THR A 168 -15.17 32.76 9.39
CA THR A 168 -16.28 31.88 9.05
C THR A 168 -15.85 30.74 8.11
N ASN A 169 -15.10 31.05 7.06
CA ASN A 169 -14.59 30.04 6.13
C ASN A 169 -13.64 29.04 6.82
N LEU A 170 -12.78 29.53 7.72
CA LEU A 170 -11.87 28.66 8.48
C LEU A 170 -12.66 27.71 9.38
N TYR A 171 -13.71 28.20 10.04
CA TYR A 171 -14.59 27.38 10.86
C TYR A 171 -15.33 26.32 10.04
N GLN A 172 -15.92 26.70 8.90
CA GLN A 172 -16.59 25.76 7.99
C GLN A 172 -15.63 24.69 7.47
N GLN A 173 -14.39 25.06 7.12
CA GLN A 173 -13.38 24.10 6.71
C GLN A 173 -13.05 23.11 7.83
N ALA A 174 -12.90 23.59 9.07
CA ALA A 174 -12.70 22.71 10.22
C ALA A 174 -13.89 21.75 10.42
N GLU A 175 -15.12 22.26 10.36
CA GLU A 175 -16.34 21.46 10.49
C GLU A 175 -16.43 20.36 9.41
N GLU A 176 -16.13 20.69 8.15
CA GLU A 176 -16.07 19.69 7.08
C GLU A 176 -15.02 18.61 7.34
N THR A 177 -13.84 18.99 7.86
CA THR A 177 -12.80 18.01 8.19
C THR A 177 -13.23 17.08 9.32
N TYR A 178 -13.89 17.62 10.36
CA TYR A 178 -14.45 16.80 11.43
C TYR A 178 -15.56 15.88 10.93
N ARG A 179 -16.44 16.36 10.04
CA ARG A 179 -17.49 15.54 9.44
C ARG A 179 -16.93 14.38 8.62
N ARG A 180 -15.88 14.62 7.82
CA ARG A 180 -15.19 13.56 7.07
C ARG A 180 -14.51 12.56 7.99
N GLN A 181 -13.88 13.03 9.07
CA GLN A 181 -13.25 12.17 10.06
C GLN A 181 -14.28 11.30 10.79
N ALA A 182 -15.42 11.87 11.19
CA ALA A 182 -16.51 11.15 11.83
C ALA A 182 -17.09 10.04 10.93
N LEU A 183 -17.27 10.33 9.64
CA LEU A 183 -17.68 9.34 8.64
C LEU A 183 -16.68 8.19 8.51
N LEU A 184 -15.38 8.49 8.49
CA LEU A 184 -14.33 7.48 8.43
C LEU A 184 -14.35 6.60 9.69
N ILE A 185 -14.47 7.19 10.88
CA ILE A 185 -14.58 6.46 12.15
C ILE A 185 -15.80 5.54 12.13
N GLN A 186 -16.94 6.02 11.65
CA GLN A 186 -18.16 5.22 11.53
C GLN A 186 -17.96 4.01 10.62
N GLN A 187 -17.35 4.21 9.44
CA GLN A 187 -17.06 3.11 8.50
C GLN A 187 -16.13 2.06 9.12
N LEU A 188 -15.08 2.50 9.81
CA LEU A 188 -14.15 1.60 10.50
C LEU A 188 -14.86 0.81 11.61
N ASN A 189 -15.73 1.45 12.38
CA ASN A 189 -16.51 0.78 13.42
C ASN A 189 -17.44 -0.28 12.84
N THR A 190 -18.15 0.02 11.75
CA THR A 190 -18.99 -0.97 11.05
C THR A 190 -18.17 -2.15 10.55
N GLN A 191 -16.99 -1.89 9.95
CA GLN A 191 -16.11 -2.96 9.49
C GLN A 191 -15.63 -3.85 10.65
N ASN A 192 -15.23 -3.23 11.77
CA ASN A 192 -14.81 -3.96 12.97
C ASN A 192 -15.92 -4.83 13.56
N GLN A 193 -17.17 -4.35 13.54
CA GLN A 193 -18.32 -5.14 13.98
C GLN A 193 -18.54 -6.37 13.11
N LEU A 194 -18.48 -6.22 11.78
CA LEU A 194 -18.60 -7.34 10.84
C LEU A 194 -17.48 -8.37 11.03
N LEU A 195 -16.24 -7.91 11.20
CA LEU A 195 -15.10 -8.78 11.46
C LEU A 195 -15.25 -9.54 12.78
N SER A 196 -15.70 -8.86 13.84
CA SER A 196 -15.98 -9.47 15.14
C SER A 196 -17.02 -10.59 15.02
N GLY A 197 -18.13 -10.32 14.31
CA GLY A 197 -19.16 -11.33 14.03
C GLY A 197 -18.61 -12.54 13.26
N ARG A 198 -17.77 -12.30 12.24
CA ARG A 198 -17.15 -13.39 11.46
C ARG A 198 -16.20 -14.23 12.30
N VAL A 199 -15.42 -13.62 13.19
CA VAL A 199 -14.52 -14.33 14.11
C VAL A 199 -15.33 -15.22 15.06
N GLN A 200 -16.43 -14.71 15.61
CA GLN A 200 -17.32 -15.51 16.47
C GLN A 200 -17.91 -16.71 15.73
N GLN A 201 -18.38 -16.52 14.49
CA GLN A 201 -18.90 -17.60 13.67
C GLN A 201 -17.84 -18.69 13.41
N LEU A 202 -16.64 -18.29 12.99
CA LEU A 202 -15.55 -19.24 12.74
C LEU A 202 -15.16 -20.01 14.02
N GLN A 203 -15.23 -19.35 15.18
CA GLN A 203 -14.98 -19.99 16.46
C GLN A 203 -16.04 -21.07 16.77
N GLN A 204 -17.31 -20.82 16.46
CA GLN A 204 -18.38 -21.82 16.59
C GLN A 204 -18.20 -23.00 15.62
N GLU A 205 -17.90 -22.70 14.35
CA GLU A 205 -17.63 -23.73 13.33
C GLU A 205 -16.44 -24.63 13.74
N LYS A 206 -15.37 -24.03 14.27
CA LYS A 206 -14.22 -24.77 14.81
C LYS A 206 -14.62 -25.71 15.97
N GLN A 207 -15.48 -25.26 16.87
CA GLN A 207 -15.95 -26.10 17.98
C GLN A 207 -16.77 -27.29 17.48
N GLN A 208 -17.66 -27.07 16.52
CA GLN A 208 -18.44 -28.15 15.90
C GLN A 208 -17.54 -29.15 15.17
N LEU A 209 -16.56 -28.66 14.40
CA LEU A 209 -15.62 -29.54 13.70
C LEU A 209 -14.80 -30.39 14.68
N ASN A 210 -14.36 -29.83 15.79
CA ASN A 210 -13.66 -30.57 16.84
C ASN A 210 -14.54 -31.67 17.45
N GLN A 211 -15.83 -31.40 17.68
CA GLN A 211 -16.77 -32.40 18.17
C GLN A 211 -16.94 -33.54 17.15
N ASN A 212 -17.13 -33.20 15.87
CA ASN A 212 -17.23 -34.17 14.79
C ASN A 212 -15.97 -35.04 14.66
N TYR A 213 -14.80 -34.42 14.76
CA TYR A 213 -13.51 -35.13 14.74
C TYR A 213 -13.37 -36.08 15.93
N SER A 214 -13.74 -35.64 17.13
CA SER A 214 -13.74 -36.49 18.33
C SER A 214 -14.65 -37.71 18.16
N TYR A 215 -15.84 -37.50 17.62
CA TYR A 215 -16.79 -38.58 17.35
C TYR A 215 -16.25 -39.58 16.32
N LEU A 216 -15.68 -39.10 15.21
CA LEU A 216 -15.10 -39.97 14.19
C LEU A 216 -13.89 -40.76 14.72
N SER A 217 -13.02 -40.09 15.49
CA SER A 217 -11.89 -40.73 16.16
C SER A 217 -12.35 -41.87 17.07
N TYR A 218 -13.41 -41.64 17.86
CA TYR A 218 -14.03 -42.67 18.69
C TYR A 218 -14.53 -43.86 17.84
N GLN A 219 -15.25 -43.62 16.75
CA GLN A 219 -15.72 -44.70 15.87
C GLN A 219 -14.56 -45.51 15.27
N CYS A 220 -13.50 -44.85 14.80
CA CYS A 220 -12.30 -45.50 14.29
C CYS A 220 -11.65 -46.39 15.35
N ASN A 221 -11.54 -45.91 16.59
CA ASN A 221 -11.00 -46.69 17.70
C ASN A 221 -11.85 -47.94 18.00
N GLN A 222 -13.17 -47.82 17.96
CA GLN A 222 -14.08 -48.97 18.15
C GLN A 222 -13.92 -50.03 17.04
N LEU A 223 -13.78 -49.59 15.78
CA LEU A 223 -13.53 -50.50 14.66
C LEU A 223 -12.17 -51.19 14.78
N GLN A 224 -11.13 -50.46 15.18
CA GLN A 224 -9.80 -51.01 15.39
C GLN A 224 -9.80 -52.11 16.45
N GLN A 225 -10.53 -51.92 17.56
CA GLN A 225 -10.69 -52.94 18.59
C GLN A 225 -11.38 -54.21 18.05
N ARG A 226 -12.45 -54.05 17.26
CA ARG A 226 -13.14 -55.19 16.63
C ARG A 226 -12.24 -55.97 15.68
N ILE A 227 -11.44 -55.28 14.86
CA ILE A 227 -10.48 -55.91 13.95
C ILE A 227 -9.44 -56.72 14.75
N THR A 228 -8.93 -56.16 15.85
CA THR A 228 -7.97 -56.86 16.70
C THR A 228 -8.55 -58.15 17.28
N ILE A 229 -9.81 -58.11 17.77
CA ILE A 229 -10.51 -59.30 18.30
C ILE A 229 -10.72 -60.37 17.22
N LEU A 230 -11.11 -59.96 15.99
CA LEU A 230 -11.27 -60.90 14.89
C LEU A 230 -9.95 -61.58 14.50
N LYS A 231 -8.85 -60.82 14.51
CA LYS A 231 -7.51 -61.34 14.24
C LYS A 231 -7.06 -62.35 15.31
N SER A 232 -7.29 -62.07 16.59
CA SER A 232 -6.94 -63.02 17.66
C SER A 232 -7.77 -64.31 17.56
N ASN A 233 -9.06 -64.22 17.23
CA ASN A 233 -9.92 -65.39 17.06
C ASN A 233 -9.50 -66.26 15.87
N SER A 234 -9.09 -65.64 14.76
CA SER A 234 -8.58 -66.38 13.59
C SER A 234 -7.29 -67.14 13.88
N GLN A 235 -6.42 -66.61 14.74
CA GLN A 235 -5.19 -67.31 15.14
C GLN A 235 -5.48 -68.52 16.03
N MET A 236 -6.47 -68.44 16.93
CA MET A 236 -6.84 -69.58 17.78
C MET A 236 -7.40 -70.76 16.98
N GLN A 237 -8.08 -70.52 15.86
CA GLN A 237 -8.57 -71.61 14.99
C GLN A 237 -7.45 -72.35 14.26
N GLN A 238 -6.29 -71.72 14.02
CA GLN A 238 -5.14 -72.38 13.37
C GLN A 238 -4.31 -73.26 14.33
N ILE A 239 -4.49 -73.09 15.65
CA ILE A 239 -3.72 -73.83 16.67
C ILE A 239 -4.50 -75.07 17.17
N MET A 240 -5.73 -75.31 16.68
CA MET A 240 -6.46 -76.55 16.96
C MET A 240 -5.76 -77.74 16.27
N PRO A 241 -5.19 -78.70 17.03
CA PRO A 241 -4.44 -79.78 16.41
C PRO A 241 -5.40 -80.76 15.73
N SER A 242 -5.07 -81.14 14.49
CA SER A 242 -5.82 -82.07 13.65
C SER A 242 -5.74 -83.50 14.21
N TYR A 243 -6.54 -83.81 15.24
CA TYR A 243 -6.61 -85.17 15.81
C TYR A 243 -7.69 -86.07 15.18
N TYR A 244 -8.39 -85.63 14.15
CA TYR A 244 -9.40 -86.43 13.44
C TYR A 244 -9.02 -86.60 11.98
N GLN A 245 -8.07 -87.48 11.69
CA GLN A 245 -7.93 -88.06 10.36
C GLN A 245 -8.66 -89.42 10.37
N PRO A 246 -9.78 -89.58 9.65
CA PRO A 246 -10.52 -90.84 9.65
C PRO A 246 -9.67 -91.93 9.01
N TYR A 247 -9.57 -93.07 9.70
CA TYR A 247 -8.81 -94.23 9.24
C TYR A 247 -9.35 -94.74 7.90
N PRO A 248 -8.48 -95.10 6.94
CA PRO A 248 -8.90 -95.73 5.70
C PRO A 248 -9.54 -97.09 6.02
N GLN A 249 -10.77 -97.28 5.57
CA GLN A 249 -11.41 -98.59 5.55
C GLN A 249 -10.75 -99.43 4.45
N LEU A 250 -10.42 -100.66 4.84
CA LEU A 250 -9.71 -101.70 4.09
C LEU A 250 -10.37 -102.07 2.76
#